data_AF-A0A8T5B7X1-F1
#
_entry.id   AF-A0A8T5B7X1-F1
#
_cell.length_a   1.000
_cell.length_b   1.000
_cell.length_c   1.000
_cell.angle_alpha   90.00
_cell.angle_beta   90.00
_cell.angle_gamma   90.00
#
_symmetry.space_group_name_H-M   'P 1'
#
loop_
_entity.id
_entity.type
_entity.pdbx_description
1 polymer ?
#
loop_
_entity_poly.entity_id
_entity_poly.type
_entity_poly.pdbx_seq_one_letter_code
_entity_poly.pdbx_strand_id
1 'polypeptide(L)'
;IGIAPFKSMSMMEWMVKNVPGIVVPEELQSRLKSAREKGGKEAFLNENIEIFGELVKNLKSMPGVRGIHIMTIGFEWVVPKIIERANL
;
A
#
# COMPACT_ATOMS: atom_id res chain seq x y z
N ILE A 1 -2.97 12.71 6.15
CA ILE A 1 -1.86 11.72 6.03
C ILE A 1 -1.81 11.24 4.58
N GLY A 2 -0.62 11.15 3.96
CA GLY A 2 -0.46 10.66 2.58
C GLY A 2 -0.10 9.18 2.56
N ILE A 3 -0.71 8.40 1.66
CA ILE A 3 -0.34 7.00 1.41
C ILE A 3 -0.17 6.77 -0.10
N ALA A 4 0.76 5.89 -0.49
CA ALA A 4 1.04 5.58 -1.89
C ALA A 4 1.06 4.04 -2.10
N PRO A 5 -0.03 3.45 -2.60
CA PRO A 5 -0.06 2.03 -2.95
C PRO A 5 0.95 1.66 -4.04
N PHE A 6 1.58 0.49 -3.93
CA PHE A 6 2.60 0.08 -4.89
C PHE A 6 1.98 -0.64 -6.09
N LYS A 7 2.14 -0.10 -7.30
CA LYS A 7 1.69 -0.76 -8.53
C LYS A 7 2.48 -2.03 -8.85
N SER A 8 3.71 -2.12 -8.37
CA SER A 8 4.60 -3.26 -8.59
C SER A 8 5.70 -3.34 -7.53
N MET A 9 6.33 -4.51 -7.44
CA MET A 9 7.52 -4.73 -6.61
C MET A 9 8.66 -3.77 -6.98
N SER A 10 8.90 -3.57 -8.28
CA SER A 10 9.94 -2.66 -8.77
C SER A 10 9.64 -1.20 -8.40
N MET A 11 8.37 -0.79 -8.38
CA MET A 11 7.98 0.54 -7.90
C MET A 11 8.30 0.71 -6.41
N MET A 12 7.95 -0.28 -5.58
CA MET A 12 8.27 -0.26 -4.15
C MET A 12 9.78 -0.15 -3.92
N GLU A 13 10.57 -1.02 -4.55
CA GLU A 13 12.04 -1.02 -4.43
C GLU A 13 12.65 0.30 -4.90
N TRP A 14 12.15 0.86 -6.00
CA TRP A 14 12.60 2.15 -6.49
C TRP A 14 12.25 3.28 -5.51
N MET A 15 11.05 3.29 -4.94
CA MET A 15 10.62 4.31 -3.97
C MET A 15 11.47 4.27 -2.69
N VAL A 16 11.68 3.08 -2.13
CA VAL A 16 12.51 2.90 -0.91
C VAL A 16 13.95 3.34 -1.16
N LYS A 17 14.49 3.05 -2.35
CA LYS A 17 15.89 3.35 -2.67
C LYS A 17 16.13 4.82 -3.05
N ASN A 18 15.20 5.44 -3.77
CA ASN A 18 15.47 6.70 -4.47
C ASN A 18 14.66 7.90 -3.97
N VAL A 19 13.64 7.71 -3.12
CA VAL A 19 12.81 8.82 -2.63
C VAL A 19 13.16 9.13 -1.17
N PRO A 20 13.83 10.25 -0.89
CA PRO A 20 14.15 10.65 0.48
C PRO A 20 12.89 10.80 1.33
N GLY A 21 12.94 10.26 2.55
CA GLY A 21 11.83 10.35 3.50
C GLY A 21 10.75 9.28 3.33
N ILE A 22 10.83 8.41 2.30
CA ILE A 22 10.00 7.20 2.24
C ILE A 22 10.69 6.09 3.04
N VAL A 23 10.00 5.59 4.07
CA VAL A 23 10.42 4.41 4.83
C VAL A 23 9.31 3.39 4.74
N VAL A 24 9.62 2.22 4.17
CA VAL A 24 8.73 1.06 4.15
C VAL A 24 9.34 0.01 5.08
N PRO A 25 8.68 -0.37 6.18
CA PRO A 25 9.16 -1.41 7.09
C PRO A 25 9.53 -2.70 6.35
N GLU A 26 10.65 -3.33 6.73
CA GLU A 26 11.15 -4.56 6.08
C GLU A 26 10.14 -5.71 6.10
N GLU A 27 9.32 -5.78 7.16
CA GLU A 27 8.25 -6.77 7.27
C GLU A 27 7.21 -6.61 6.14
N LEU A 28 6.77 -5.38 5.86
CA LEU A 28 5.81 -5.12 4.78
C LEU A 28 6.41 -5.40 3.41
N GLN A 29 7.69 -5.04 3.22
CA GLN A 29 8.40 -5.40 2.00
C GLN A 29 8.41 -6.92 1.84
N SER A 30 8.83 -7.66 2.86
CA SER A 30 8.92 -9.12 2.84
C SER A 30 7.58 -9.81 2.58
N ARG A 31 6.48 -9.32 3.16
CA ARG A 31 5.12 -9.80 2.87
C ARG A 31 4.79 -9.67 1.38
N LEU A 32 5.02 -8.49 0.80
CA LEU A 32 4.80 -8.23 -0.62
C LEU A 32 5.71 -9.08 -1.51
N LYS A 33 6.98 -9.28 -1.13
CA LYS A 33 7.91 -10.17 -1.87
C LYS A 33 7.42 -11.61 -1.84
N SER A 34 7.04 -12.12 -0.67
CA SER A 34 6.55 -13.49 -0.54
C SER A 34 5.24 -13.72 -1.32
N ALA A 35 4.32 -12.75 -1.30
CA ALA A 35 3.10 -12.82 -2.11
C ALA A 35 3.42 -12.88 -3.61
N ARG A 36 4.35 -12.04 -4.08
CA ARG A 36 4.80 -12.02 -5.48
C ARG A 36 5.43 -13.35 -5.91
N GLU A 37 6.28 -13.93 -5.05
CA GLU A 37 6.98 -15.19 -5.30
C GLU A 37 6.01 -16.37 -5.38
N LYS A 38 5.03 -16.44 -4.47
CA LYS A 38 4.09 -17.56 -4.38
C LYS A 38 2.99 -17.53 -5.43
N GLY A 39 2.45 -16.35 -5.73
CA GLY A 39 1.22 -16.23 -6.54
C GLY A 39 1.30 -15.18 -7.64
N GLY A 40 2.48 -14.72 -7.99
CA GLY A 40 2.66 -13.83 -9.13
C GLY A 40 2.10 -12.42 -8.91
N LYS A 41 1.71 -11.75 -10.01
CA LYS A 41 1.35 -10.32 -9.99
C LYS A 41 0.04 -10.09 -9.24
N GLU A 42 -0.87 -11.04 -9.36
CA GLU A 42 -2.18 -10.98 -8.72
C GLU A 42 -2.07 -11.13 -7.21
N ALA A 43 -1.28 -12.08 -6.71
CA ALA A 43 -1.05 -12.21 -5.27
C ALA A 43 -0.37 -10.96 -4.68
N PHE A 44 0.60 -10.37 -5.38
CA PHE A 44 1.19 -9.08 -4.99
C PHE A 44 0.12 -7.98 -4.92
N LEU A 45 -0.76 -7.89 -5.94
CA LEU A 45 -1.84 -6.90 -5.97
C LEU A 45 -2.80 -7.08 -4.78
N ASN A 46 -3.21 -8.31 -4.50
CA ASN A 46 -4.13 -8.61 -3.41
C ASN A 46 -3.50 -8.29 -2.05
N GLU A 47 -2.25 -8.70 -1.81
CA GLU A 47 -1.51 -8.37 -0.58
C GLU A 47 -1.30 -6.85 -0.43
N ASN A 48 -1.07 -6.14 -1.53
CA ASN A 48 -0.95 -4.69 -1.53
C ASN A 48 -2.29 -4.03 -1.14
N ILE A 49 -3.42 -4.47 -1.70
CA ILE A 49 -4.75 -3.99 -1.28
C ILE A 49 -4.99 -4.27 0.20
N GLU A 50 -4.59 -5.45 0.68
CA GLU A 50 -4.71 -5.85 2.08
C GLU A 50 -3.95 -4.91 3.02
N ILE A 51 -2.65 -4.73 2.78
CA ILE A 51 -1.76 -3.88 3.58
C ILE A 51 -2.27 -2.44 3.62
N PHE A 52 -2.63 -1.87 2.47
CA PHE A 52 -3.08 -0.49 2.41
C PHE A 52 -4.50 -0.32 2.98
N GLY A 53 -5.38 -1.31 2.84
CA GLY A 53 -6.70 -1.31 3.47
C GLY A 53 -6.61 -1.37 5.00
N GLU A 54 -5.74 -2.24 5.55
CA GLU A 54 -5.43 -2.30 6.98
C GLU A 54 -4.83 -0.99 7.49
N LEU A 55 -3.88 -0.42 6.74
CA LEU A 55 -3.28 0.87 7.08
C LEU A 55 -4.34 1.97 7.14
N VAL A 56 -5.21 2.08 6.14
CA VAL A 56 -6.29 3.09 6.12
C VAL A 56 -7.23 2.89 7.30
N LYS A 57 -7.62 1.64 7.60
CA LYS A 57 -8.48 1.31 8.74
C LYS A 57 -7.85 1.71 10.07
N ASN A 58 -6.56 1.45 10.25
CA ASN A 58 -5.80 1.81 11.44
C ASN A 58 -5.62 3.34 11.56
N LEU A 59 -5.28 4.02 10.47
CA LEU A 59 -5.14 5.48 10.46
C LEU A 59 -6.46 6.18 10.80
N LYS A 60 -7.61 5.62 10.39
CA LYS A 60 -8.94 6.15 10.73
C LYS A 60 -9.22 6.12 12.23
N SER A 61 -8.76 5.11 12.95
CA SER A 61 -8.99 4.99 14.40
C SER A 61 -8.02 5.83 15.23
N MET A 62 -7.00 6.44 14.61
CA MET A 62 -6.02 7.27 15.31
C MET A 62 -6.56 8.67 15.65
N PRO A 63 -6.46 9.12 16.92
CA PRO A 63 -6.83 10.47 17.31
C PRO A 63 -6.08 11.54 16.50
N GLY A 64 -6.82 12.56 16.03
CA GLY A 64 -6.25 13.67 15.26
C GLY A 64 -6.15 13.45 13.75
N VAL A 65 -6.41 12.23 13.24
CA VAL A 65 -6.47 11.99 11.79
C VAL A 65 -7.83 12.41 11.24
N ARG A 66 -7.84 13.40 10.34
CA ARG A 66 -9.07 13.96 9.73
C ARG A 66 -9.28 13.57 8.27
N GLY A 67 -8.29 12.91 7.66
CA GLY A 67 -8.34 12.52 6.26
C GLY A 67 -7.05 11.88 5.76
N ILE A 68 -7.20 11.10 4.69
CA ILE A 68 -6.14 10.36 4.03
C ILE A 68 -6.10 10.80 2.56
N HIS A 69 -4.91 11.17 2.09
CA HIS A 69 -4.64 11.48 0.70
C HIS A 69 -3.98 10.25 0.05
N ILE A 70 -4.68 9.60 -0.88
CA ILE A 70 -4.18 8.42 -1.59
C ILE A 70 -3.54 8.87 -2.91
N MET A 71 -2.23 8.64 -3.05
CA MET A 71 -1.46 9.00 -4.24
C MET A 71 -1.31 7.76 -5.14
N THR A 72 -1.94 7.79 -6.32
CA THR A 72 -2.11 6.59 -7.14
C THR A 72 -1.17 6.44 -8.32
N ILE A 73 -0.48 7.49 -8.79
CA ILE A 73 0.53 7.42 -9.88
C ILE A 73 0.19 6.38 -10.99
N GLY A 74 -0.95 6.53 -11.68
CA GLY A 74 -1.35 5.62 -12.77
C GLY A 74 -1.85 4.25 -12.28
N PHE A 75 -2.36 4.19 -11.05
CA PHE A 75 -2.91 3.02 -10.36
C PHE A 75 -4.28 3.35 -9.72
N GLU A 76 -5.03 4.29 -10.29
CA GLU A 76 -6.25 4.88 -9.71
C GLU A 76 -7.34 3.85 -9.42
N TRP A 77 -7.44 2.82 -10.27
CA TRP A 77 -8.45 1.77 -10.15
C TRP A 77 -8.32 0.92 -8.89
N VAL A 78 -7.19 0.97 -8.17
CA VAL A 78 -7.03 0.26 -6.90
C VAL A 78 -7.78 0.93 -5.75
N VAL A 79 -8.10 2.22 -5.87
CA VAL A 79 -8.67 3.02 -4.79
C VAL A 79 -9.98 2.44 -4.24
N PRO A 80 -10.98 2.10 -5.07
CA PRO A 80 -12.21 1.50 -4.56
C PRO A 80 -11.98 0.22 -3.76
N LYS A 81 -11.01 -0.62 -4.18
CA LYS A 81 -10.68 -1.88 -3.50
C LYS A 81 -10.06 -1.64 -2.12
N ILE A 82 -9.20 -0.63 -2.00
CA ILE A 82 -8.59 -0.24 -0.71
C ILE A 82 -9.66 0.32 0.23
N ILE A 83 -10.55 1.17 -0.29
CA ILE A 83 -11.66 1.77 0.48
C ILE A 83 -12.59 0.68 1.00
N GLU A 84 -12.99 -0.26 0.14
CA GLU A 84 -13.80 -1.43 0.51
C GLU A 84 -13.11 -2.26 1.60
N ARG A 85 -11.82 -2.58 1.41
CA ARG A 85 -11.04 -3.34 2.41
C ARG A 85 -10.89 -2.60 3.74
N ALA A 86 -10.91 -1.27 3.72
CA ALA A 86 -10.88 -0.41 4.90
C ALA A 86 -12.26 -0.19 5.56
N ASN A 87 -13.34 -0.74 4.98
CA ASN A 87 -14.73 -0.55 5.42
C ASN A 87 -15.12 0.94 5.47
N LEU A 88 -14.88 1.62 4.34
CA LEU A 88 -15.18 3.03 4.08
C LEU A 88 -16.13 3.22 2.91
#